data_AF-A0A7C2B7A0-F1
#
_entry.id   AF-A0A7C2B7A0-F1
#
_cell.length_a   1.000
_cell.length_b   1.000
_cell.length_c   1.000
_cell.angle_alpha   90.00
_cell.angle_beta   90.00
_cell.angle_gamma   90.00
#
_symmetry.space_group_name_H-M   'P 1'
#
loop_
_entity.id
_entity.type
_entity.pdbx_description
1 polymer ?
#
loop_
_entity_poly.entity_id
_entity_poly.type
_entity_poly.pdbx_seq_one_letter_code
_entity_poly.pdbx_strand_id
1 'polypeptide(L)' 'MADRGVSKNEVESAIRSGNPEPTRKGRFLFRKNFTYNQLWRGSHYSIKQVAAVVAEEAEYLVVVTVYAFYFKISAKE' A
#
# COMPACT_ATOMS: atom_id res chain seq x y z
N MET A 1 11.18 1.48 -6.57
CA MET A 1 9.85 1.68 -5.93
C MET A 1 9.26 3.04 -6.25
N ALA A 2 10.06 4.12 -6.21
CA ALA A 2 9.61 5.49 -6.48
C ALA A 2 8.87 5.64 -7.83
N ASP A 3 9.32 5.00 -8.91
CA ASP A 3 8.65 5.06 -10.22
C ASP A 3 7.24 4.44 -10.24
N ARG A 4 6.92 3.64 -9.22
CA ARG A 4 5.58 3.05 -8.99
C ARG A 4 4.77 3.84 -7.97
N GLY A 5 5.28 4.99 -7.51
CA GLY A 5 4.60 5.93 -6.62
C GLY A 5 4.52 5.50 -5.16
N VAL A 6 5.41 4.59 -4.74
CA VAL A 6 5.49 4.09 -3.36
C VAL A 6 6.90 4.25 -2.81
N SER A 7 7.00 4.68 -1.56
CA SER A 7 8.25 4.74 -0.80
C SER A 7 8.40 3.55 0.14
N LYS A 8 9.64 3.25 0.54
CA LYS A 8 9.93 2.22 1.54
C LYS A 8 9.19 2.47 2.87
N ASN A 9 9.18 3.72 3.33
CA ASN A 9 8.52 4.11 4.58
C ASN A 9 7.01 3.85 4.57
N GLU A 10 6.35 4.07 3.43
CA GLU A 10 4.93 3.77 3.30
C GLU A 10 4.65 2.26 3.35
N VAL A 11 5.51 1.44 2.75
CA VAL A 11 5.42 -0.03 2.85
C VAL A 11 5.62 -0.49 4.28
N GLU A 12 6.67 -0.01 4.96
CA GLU A 12 6.92 -0.35 6.37
C GLU A 12 5.76 0.11 7.26
N SER A 13 5.21 1.30 7.03
CA SER A 13 4.07 1.81 7.79
C SER A 13 2.81 0.97 7.56
N ALA A 14 2.59 0.49 6.33
CA ALA A 14 1.49 -0.41 6.02
C ALA A 14 1.64 -1.76 6.74
N ILE A 15 2.84 -2.34 6.77
CA ILE A 15 3.10 -3.63 7.45
C ILE A 15 2.98 -3.48 8.97
N ARG A 16 3.51 -2.40 9.54
CA ARG A 16 3.55 -2.22 11.01
C ARG A 16 2.20 -1.87 11.63
N SER A 17 1.33 -1.16 10.91
CA SER A 17 0.06 -0.67 11.48
C SER A 17 -1.18 -1.13 10.70
N GLY A 18 -1.01 -1.79 9.56
CA GLY A 18 -2.12 -2.39 8.83
C GLY A 18 -2.50 -3.71 9.46
N ASN A 19 -3.78 -4.08 9.37
CA ASN A 19 -4.21 -5.40 9.81
C ASN A 19 -3.78 -6.45 8.76
N PRO A 20 -3.19 -7.58 9.20
CA PRO A 20 -2.85 -8.66 8.30
C PRO A 20 -4.11 -9.34 7.77
N GLU A 21 -4.19 -9.49 6.45
CA GLU A 21 -5.23 -10.27 5.79
C GLU A 21 -4.60 -11.49 5.10
N PRO A 22 -5.03 -12.73 5.40
CA PRO A 22 -4.52 -13.91 4.72
C PRO A 22 -4.78 -13.86 3.21
N THR A 23 -3.80 -14.29 2.43
CA THR A 23 -3.88 -14.41 0.97
C THR A 23 -3.42 -15.77 0.49
N ARG A 24 -3.45 -16.00 -0.83
CA ARG A 24 -3.00 -17.25 -1.45
C ARG A 24 -1.54 -17.56 -1.12
N LYS A 25 -1.25 -18.86 -0.93
CA LYS A 25 0.09 -19.41 -0.67
C LYS A 25 0.69 -18.99 0.68
N GLY A 26 -0.13 -18.88 1.73
CA GLY A 26 0.36 -18.61 3.09
C GLY A 26 0.99 -17.23 3.29
N ARG A 27 0.62 -16.24 2.45
CA ARG A 27 1.12 -14.87 2.53
C ARG A 27 0.09 -13.96 3.15
N PHE A 28 0.52 -12.84 3.68
CA PHE A 28 -0.35 -11.81 4.23
C PHE A 28 -0.37 -10.57 3.35
N LEU A 29 -1.52 -9.89 3.32
CA LEU A 29 -1.67 -8.56 2.75
C LEU A 29 -1.81 -7.56 3.89
N PHE A 30 -0.97 -6.54 3.88
CA PHE A 30 -1.07 -5.40 4.77
C PHE A 30 -1.44 -4.17 3.96
N ARG A 31 -2.49 -3.45 4.36
CA ARG A 31 -2.96 -2.26 3.65
C ARG A 31 -3.03 -1.04 4.57
N LYS A 32 -2.69 0.12 4.03
CA LYS A 32 -2.83 1.41 4.71
C LYS A 32 -3.14 2.54 3.75
N ASN A 33 -4.07 3.40 4.15
CA ASN A 33 -4.39 4.63 3.44
C ASN A 33 -3.51 5.77 3.96
N PHE A 34 -3.02 6.60 3.03
CA PHE A 34 -2.25 7.79 3.27
C PHE A 34 -2.98 8.97 2.64
N THR A 35 -3.02 10.09 3.35
CA THR A 35 -3.34 11.38 2.74
C THR A 35 -2.28 11.66 1.68
N TYR A 36 -2.72 11.88 0.44
CA TYR A 36 -1.82 12.07 -0.69
C TYR A 36 -1.91 13.49 -1.26
N ASN A 37 -3.12 13.97 -1.59
CA ASN A 37 -3.40 15.33 -2.08
C ASN A 37 -2.38 15.83 -3.13
N GLN A 38 -2.06 14.98 -4.10
CA GLN A 38 -1.03 15.23 -5.11
C GLN A 38 -1.45 14.70 -6.48
N LEU A 39 -0.72 15.12 -7.52
CA LEU A 39 -0.87 14.62 -8.88
C LEU A 39 -0.13 13.29 -9.06
N TRP A 40 -0.81 12.31 -9.64
CA TRP A 40 -0.20 11.08 -10.14
C TRP A 40 -0.64 10.86 -11.58
N ARG A 41 0.33 10.76 -12.51
CA ARG A 41 0.08 10.57 -13.95
C ARG A 41 -0.98 11.51 -14.54
N GLY A 42 -0.93 12.78 -14.15
CA GLY A 42 -1.83 13.83 -14.65
C GLY A 42 -3.21 13.92 -13.98
N SER A 43 -3.50 13.10 -12.96
CA SER A 43 -4.74 13.20 -12.17
C SER A 43 -4.44 13.52 -10.70
N HIS A 44 -5.25 14.38 -10.09
CA HIS A 44 -5.18 14.65 -8.66
C HIS A 44 -5.88 13.53 -7.87
N TYR A 45 -5.28 13.09 -6.77
CA TYR A 45 -5.82 12.09 -5.88
C TYR A 45 -5.65 12.51 -4.43
N SER A 46 -6.71 12.38 -3.64
CA SER A 46 -6.70 12.78 -2.23
C SER A 46 -6.11 11.69 -1.34
N ILE A 47 -6.31 10.43 -1.70
CA ILE A 47 -5.88 9.27 -0.92
C ILE A 47 -5.03 8.35 -1.79
N LYS A 48 -3.93 7.87 -1.21
CA LYS A 48 -3.15 6.76 -1.74
C LYS A 48 -3.22 5.59 -0.76
N GLN A 49 -3.60 4.41 -1.23
CA GLN A 49 -3.51 3.18 -0.45
C GLN A 49 -2.28 2.39 -0.90
N VAL A 50 -1.44 2.00 0.05
CA VAL A 50 -0.36 1.04 -0.18
C VAL A 50 -0.81 -0.30 0.37
N ALA A 51 -0.70 -1.34 -0.45
CA ALA A 51 -1.03 -2.71 -0.08
C ALA A 51 0.17 -3.63 -0.37
N ALA A 52 0.79 -4.15 0.68
CA ALA A 52 1.99 -4.98 0.61
C ALA A 52 1.64 -6.45 0.86
N VAL A 53 1.96 -7.30 -0.12
CA VAL A 53 1.91 -8.76 0.03
C VAL A 53 3.24 -9.23 0.58
N VAL A 54 3.19 -9.92 1.72
CA VAL A 54 4.33 -10.32 2.52
C VAL A 54 4.33 -11.83 2.71
N ALA A 55 5.48 -12.46 2.51
CA ALA A 55 5.76 -13.81 3.00
C ALA A 55 6.50 -13.69 4.34
N GLU A 56 6.07 -14.49 5.31
CA GLU A 56 6.73 -14.57 6.62
C GLU A 56 7.76 -15.70 6.58
N GLU A 57 9.02 -15.35 6.84
CA GLU A 57 10.13 -16.28 7.03
C GLU A 57 10.50 -16.30 8.53
N ALA A 58 11.34 -17.23 8.95
CA ALA A 58 11.63 -17.46 10.37
C ALA A 58 12.12 -16.22 11.15
N GLU A 59 12.87 -15.32 10.50
CA GLU A 59 13.49 -14.15 11.17
C GLU A 59 13.12 -12.81 10.51
N TYR A 60 12.48 -12.84 9.34
CA TYR A 60 12.20 -11.64 8.56
C TYR A 60 10.95 -11.77 7.70
N LEU A 61 10.45 -10.61 7.29
CA LEU A 61 9.34 -10.50 6.36
C LEU A 61 9.86 -10.18 4.97
N VAL A 62 9.46 -10.96 3.97
CA VAL A 62 9.76 -10.71 2.56
C VAL A 62 8.59 -10.01 1.90
N VAL A 63 8.81 -8.77 1.47
CA VAL A 63 7.83 -8.06 0.64
C VAL A 63 7.90 -8.59 -0.79
N VAL A 64 6.88 -9.34 -1.21
CA VAL A 64 6.82 -9.99 -2.52
C VAL A 64 6.28 -9.03 -3.57
N THR A 65 5.17 -8.35 -3.24
CA THR A 65 4.48 -7.46 -4.17
C THR A 65 3.96 -6.25 -3.42
N VAL A 66 4.05 -5.07 -4.03
CA VAL A 66 3.45 -3.83 -3.50
C VAL A 66 2.52 -3.25 -4.55
N TYR A 67 1.28 -3.01 -4.15
CA TYR A 67 0.28 -2.30 -4.93
C TYR A 67 0.11 -0.89 -4.40
N ALA A 68 -0.07 0.06 -5.32
CA ALA A 68 -0.46 1.43 -5.02
C ALA A 68 -1.81 1.70 -5.67
N PHE A 69 -2.81 2.05 -4.87
CA PHE A 69 -4.11 2.46 -5.35
C PHE A 69 -4.30 3.95 -5.07
N TYR A 70 -4.88 4.66 -6.02
CA TYR A 70 -5.10 6.10 -5.91
C TYR A 70 -6.59 6.38 -6.01
N PHE A 71 -7.14 7.08 -5.03
CA PHE A 71 -8.57 7.35 -4.92
C PHE A 71 -8.83 8.86 -4.97
N LYS A 72 -9.78 9.23 -5.82
CA LYS A 72 -10.36 10.58 -5.85
C LYS A 72 -11.47 10.62 -4.81
N ILE A 73 -11.54 11.68 -4.02
CA ILE A 73 -12.77 11.96 -3.26
C ILE A 73 -13.74 12.56 -4.28
N SER A 74 -14.79 11.81 -4.63
CA SER A 74 -15.95 12.41 -5.28
C SER A 74 -16.87 12.89 -4.18
N ALA A 75 -17.21 14.17 -4.17
CA ALA A 75 -18.42 14.58 -3.49
C ALA A 75 -19.58 13.84 -4.16
N LYS A 76 -20.42 13.16 -3.38
CA LYS A 76 -21.77 12.83 -3.85
C LYS A 76 -22.55 14.14 -3.81
N GLU A 77 -23.00 14.60 -4.97
CA GLU A 77 -24.14 15.53 -5.07
C GLU A 77 -25.43 14.85 -4.60
#